data_AF-A0A3R7JKB1-F1
#
_entry.id   AF-A0A3R7JKB1-F1
#
_cell.length_a   1.000
_cell.length_b   1.000
_cell.length_c   1.000
_cell.angle_alpha   90.00
_cell.angle_beta   90.00
_cell.angle_gamma   90.00
#
_symmetry.space_group_name_H-M   'P 1'
#
loop_
_entity.id
_entity.type
_entity.pdbx_description
1 polymer ?
#
loop_
_entity_poly.entity_id
_entity_poly.type
_entity_poly.pdbx_seq_one_letter_code
_entity_poly.pdbx_strand_id
1 'polypeptide(L)'
;MAITGNVDYDESIPDEEQEDEQFDDFEIGDFFENSRSLFAVLGVFAALSIYLLRLSVREGSSWPEKTGFAASLTLFLLVSYALLKKANNKYGFLVNFLDHILLPQWRNVEFIMFIVPFSILLISIIGIASNYISSFLYILRIMSFLLGTPITILLFEKTSWMIDSNTDMHNASAVEFIKASLYLITIPVVSLFLSTLFSGYLLQSQNLQVSMLFEFTSGDPVELILLSFSYGAAIAAFLLLFAIVFLLFLSILERFYILVQ
;
A
#
# COMPACT_ATOMS: atom_id res chain seq x y z
N MET A 1 -43.34 -18.58 50.62
CA MET A 1 -41.96 -19.06 50.82
C MET A 1 -41.11 -18.32 49.80
N ALA A 2 -40.43 -17.26 50.23
CA ALA A 2 -39.64 -16.40 49.35
C ALA A 2 -38.18 -16.87 49.39
N ILE A 3 -37.59 -17.11 48.23
CA ILE A 3 -36.18 -17.43 48.07
C ILE A 3 -35.47 -16.11 47.73
N THR A 4 -34.73 -15.56 48.69
CA THR A 4 -33.81 -14.43 48.50
C THR A 4 -32.44 -15.00 48.15
N GLY A 5 -32.09 -15.02 46.86
CA GLY A 5 -30.73 -15.30 46.42
C GLY A 5 -29.94 -13.99 46.37
N ASN A 6 -28.96 -13.83 47.26
CA ASN A 6 -27.90 -12.83 47.11
C ASN A 6 -26.96 -13.34 46.01
N VAL A 7 -26.80 -12.54 44.96
CA VAL A 7 -25.72 -12.70 43.99
C VAL A 7 -24.62 -11.74 44.44
N ASP A 8 -23.55 -12.29 45.02
CA ASP A 8 -22.31 -11.55 45.23
C ASP A 8 -21.68 -11.32 43.85
N TYR A 9 -21.59 -10.06 43.43
CA TYR A 9 -20.78 -9.68 42.28
C TYR A 9 -19.34 -9.57 42.78
N ASP A 10 -18.50 -10.49 42.31
CA ASP A 10 -17.06 -10.41 42.45
C ASP A 10 -16.57 -9.29 41.52
N GLU A 11 -16.52 -8.06 42.05
CA GLU A 11 -15.83 -6.91 41.44
C GLU A 11 -14.31 -7.14 41.54
N SER A 12 -13.80 -8.05 40.72
CA SER A 12 -12.40 -8.07 40.33
C SER A 12 -12.32 -7.84 38.82
N ILE A 13 -12.61 -6.60 38.41
CA ILE A 13 -12.12 -6.12 37.12
C ILE A 13 -10.59 -6.06 37.28
N PRO A 14 -9.80 -6.82 36.50
CA PRO A 14 -8.37 -6.62 36.52
C PRO A 14 -8.13 -5.19 36.03
N ASP A 15 -7.45 -4.39 36.84
CA ASP A 15 -6.84 -3.15 36.38
C ASP A 15 -5.91 -3.53 35.22
N GLU A 16 -6.39 -3.37 33.99
CA GLU A 16 -5.53 -3.32 32.82
C GLU A 16 -4.62 -2.11 33.05
N GLU A 17 -3.39 -2.38 33.49
CA GLU A 17 -2.28 -1.45 33.45
C GLU A 17 -2.25 -0.87 32.03
N GLN A 18 -2.78 0.35 31.88
CA GLN A 18 -2.50 1.18 30.73
C GLN A 18 -1.00 1.43 30.78
N GLU A 19 -0.24 0.64 30.02
CA GLU A 19 1.12 0.98 29.66
C GLU A 19 1.03 2.34 28.97
N ASP A 20 1.26 3.40 29.74
CA ASP A 20 1.58 4.72 29.20
C ASP A 20 2.80 4.49 28.30
N GLU A 21 2.57 4.43 26.98
CA GLU A 21 3.64 4.41 25.98
C GLU A 21 4.52 5.63 26.24
N GLN A 22 5.62 5.44 26.98
CA GLN A 22 6.62 6.47 27.21
C GLN A 22 7.29 6.74 25.88
N PHE A 23 6.78 7.74 25.16
CA PHE A 23 7.44 8.27 23.98
C PHE A 23 8.76 8.91 24.42
N ASP A 24 9.87 8.34 23.94
CA ASP A 24 11.22 8.88 24.13
C ASP A 24 11.30 10.32 23.61
N ASP A 25 12.13 11.15 24.24
CA ASP A 25 12.34 12.53 23.79
C ASP A 25 12.94 12.54 22.36
N PHE A 26 12.39 13.39 21.48
CA PHE A 26 12.84 13.48 20.09
C PHE A 26 14.20 14.16 19.99
N GLU A 27 15.27 13.36 19.90
CA GLU A 27 16.62 13.84 19.58
C GLU A 27 16.85 13.83 18.06
N ILE A 28 16.96 15.03 17.48
CA ILE A 28 17.06 15.22 16.03
C ILE A 28 18.37 14.67 15.45
N GLY A 29 19.47 14.75 16.23
CA GLY A 29 20.79 14.26 15.84
C GLY A 29 20.79 12.76 15.59
N ASP A 30 20.30 12.00 16.58
CA ASP A 30 20.12 10.56 16.51
C ASP A 30 19.17 10.15 15.39
N PHE A 31 18.09 10.91 15.18
CA PHE A 31 17.14 10.61 14.10
C PHE A 31 17.79 10.75 12.72
N PHE A 32 18.61 11.79 12.51
CA PHE A 32 19.36 11.99 11.26
C PHE A 32 20.44 10.94 11.06
N GLU A 33 21.19 10.59 12.11
CA GLU A 33 22.25 9.57 12.01
C GLU A 33 21.66 8.20 11.66
N ASN A 34 20.61 7.79 12.38
CA ASN A 34 19.94 6.52 12.15
C ASN A 34 19.17 6.45 10.81
N SER A 35 18.89 7.59 10.18
CA SER A 35 18.10 7.67 8.94
C SER A 35 18.88 8.29 7.78
N ARG A 36 20.21 8.43 7.92
CA ARG A 36 21.08 9.10 6.95
C ARG A 36 20.96 8.53 5.53
N SER A 37 20.87 7.21 5.41
CA SER A 37 20.69 6.54 4.12
C SER A 37 19.36 6.91 3.46
N LEU A 38 18.26 6.94 4.22
CA LEU A 38 16.94 7.35 3.74
C LEU A 38 16.94 8.82 3.30
N PHE A 39 17.57 9.71 4.06
CA PHE A 39 17.69 11.13 3.66
C PHE A 39 18.52 11.33 2.38
N ALA A 40 19.61 10.57 2.22
CA ALA A 40 20.38 10.60 0.98
C ALA A 40 19.55 10.14 -0.22
N VAL A 41 18.84 9.02 -0.07
CA VAL A 41 17.95 8.47 -1.10
C VAL A 41 16.81 9.45 -1.42
N LEU A 42 16.23 10.08 -0.40
CA LEU A 42 15.21 11.11 -0.54
C LEU A 42 15.71 12.29 -1.39
N GLY A 43 16.90 12.80 -1.08
CA GLY A 43 17.51 13.92 -1.80
C GLY A 43 17.81 13.58 -3.27
N VAL A 44 18.31 12.38 -3.55
CA VAL A 44 18.55 11.90 -4.92
C VAL A 44 17.25 11.86 -5.71
N PHE A 45 16.19 11.28 -5.17
CA PHE A 45 14.91 11.19 -5.89
C PHE A 45 14.18 12.53 -6.01
N ALA A 46 14.28 13.41 -5.02
CA ALA A 46 13.80 14.79 -5.13
C ALA A 46 14.52 15.54 -6.26
N ALA A 47 15.85 15.48 -6.32
CA ALA A 47 16.63 16.13 -7.37
C ALA A 47 16.33 15.53 -8.76
N LEU A 48 16.24 14.21 -8.86
CA LEU A 48 15.95 13.51 -10.11
C LEU A 48 14.55 13.83 -10.64
N SER A 49 13.54 13.90 -9.77
CA SER A 49 12.20 14.32 -10.17
C SER A 49 12.19 15.75 -10.70
N ILE A 50 12.81 16.71 -10.01
CA ILE A 50 12.88 18.10 -10.49
C ILE A 50 13.65 18.19 -11.83
N TYR A 51 14.75 17.44 -11.96
CA TYR A 51 15.54 17.40 -13.19
C TYR A 51 14.74 16.89 -14.38
N LEU A 52 14.09 15.73 -14.25
CA LEU A 52 13.29 15.13 -15.31
C LEU A 52 12.08 15.98 -15.67
N LEU A 53 11.47 16.64 -14.68
CA LEU A 53 10.40 17.59 -14.92
C LEU A 53 10.88 18.77 -15.78
N ARG A 54 12.04 19.34 -15.46
CA ARG A 54 12.63 20.45 -16.24
C ARG A 54 13.03 20.02 -17.65
N LEU A 55 13.58 18.81 -17.80
CA LEU A 55 13.96 18.26 -19.09
C LEU A 55 12.74 18.10 -20.01
N SER A 56 11.66 17.51 -19.46
CA SER A 56 10.39 17.31 -20.16
C SER A 56 9.73 18.62 -20.62
N VAL A 57 9.98 19.74 -19.93
CA VAL A 57 9.45 21.06 -20.31
C VAL A 57 10.28 21.70 -21.42
N ARG A 58 11.59 21.41 -21.48
CA ARG A 58 12.53 22.11 -22.37
C ARG A 58 12.63 21.47 -23.75
N GLU A 59 12.61 20.14 -23.82
CA GLU A 59 12.93 19.41 -25.07
C GLU A 59 11.68 18.91 -25.82
N GLY A 60 10.49 19.17 -25.27
CA GLY A 60 9.27 18.51 -25.73
C GLY A 60 9.19 17.12 -25.11
N SER A 61 8.12 16.87 -24.39
CA SER A 61 8.09 15.78 -23.43
C SER A 61 8.13 14.40 -24.08
N SER A 62 9.16 13.59 -23.78
CA SER A 62 9.19 12.18 -24.19
C SER A 62 8.51 11.29 -23.14
N TRP A 63 7.91 10.17 -23.56
CA TRP A 63 7.29 9.20 -22.63
C TRP A 63 8.25 8.72 -21.51
N PRO A 64 9.52 8.37 -21.82
CA PRO A 64 10.49 7.93 -20.81
C PRO A 64 10.78 8.98 -19.73
N GLU A 65 10.88 10.26 -20.09
CA GLU A 65 11.16 11.35 -19.13
C GLU A 65 10.04 11.51 -18.11
N LYS A 66 8.79 11.43 -18.57
CA LYS A 66 7.64 11.57 -17.69
C LYS A 66 7.45 10.34 -16.79
N THR A 67 7.69 9.14 -17.33
CA THR A 67 7.71 7.92 -16.51
C THR A 67 8.81 7.99 -15.46
N GLY A 68 10.01 8.44 -15.82
CA GLY A 68 11.10 8.66 -14.87
C GLY A 68 10.77 9.72 -13.82
N PHE A 69 10.12 10.82 -14.21
CA PHE A 69 9.64 11.84 -13.26
C PHE A 69 8.70 11.24 -12.22
N ALA A 70 7.69 10.51 -12.67
CA ALA A 70 6.69 9.98 -11.76
C ALA A 70 7.23 8.84 -10.90
N ALA A 71 8.13 8.00 -11.44
CA ALA A 71 8.80 6.96 -10.68
C ALA A 71 9.68 7.55 -9.59
N SER A 72 10.48 8.57 -9.92
CA SER A 72 11.32 9.27 -8.92
C SER A 72 10.49 10.01 -7.89
N LEU A 73 9.41 10.68 -8.29
CA LEU A 73 8.50 11.31 -7.34
C LEU A 73 7.80 10.27 -6.43
N THR A 74 7.39 9.14 -6.99
CA THR A 74 6.79 8.04 -6.22
C THR A 74 7.76 7.51 -5.17
N LEU A 75 9.01 7.27 -5.57
CA LEU A 75 10.07 6.83 -4.65
C LEU A 75 10.38 7.89 -3.59
N PHE A 76 10.40 9.17 -3.98
CA PHE A 76 10.53 10.29 -3.05
C PHE A 76 9.40 10.28 -2.00
N LEU A 77 8.14 10.13 -2.42
CA LEU A 77 6.99 10.05 -1.51
C LEU A 77 7.06 8.81 -0.60
N LEU A 78 7.49 7.66 -1.14
CA LEU A 78 7.60 6.42 -0.38
C LEU A 78 8.70 6.50 0.68
N VAL A 79 9.86 7.07 0.35
CA VAL A 79 10.94 7.32 1.31
C VAL A 79 10.52 8.37 2.34
N SER A 80 9.78 9.40 1.91
CA SER A 80 9.20 10.39 2.84
C SER A 80 8.24 9.75 3.83
N TYR A 81 7.36 8.88 3.34
CA TYR A 81 6.45 8.11 4.18
C TYR A 81 7.20 7.18 5.13
N ALA A 82 8.26 6.51 4.68
CA ALA A 82 9.09 5.67 5.54
C ALA A 82 9.78 6.49 6.66
N LEU A 83 10.28 7.69 6.35
CA LEU A 83 10.83 8.62 7.34
C LEU A 83 9.77 9.08 8.35
N LEU A 84 8.57 9.44 7.87
CA LEU A 84 7.45 9.83 8.73
C LEU A 84 6.98 8.65 9.61
N LYS A 85 6.91 7.44 9.07
CA LYS A 85 6.56 6.23 9.84
C LYS A 85 7.61 5.92 10.89
N LYS A 86 8.89 6.07 10.57
CA LYS A 86 9.99 5.87 11.53
C LYS A 86 9.95 6.93 12.64
N ALA A 87 9.67 8.18 12.30
CA ALA A 87 9.42 9.22 13.28
C ALA A 87 8.18 8.90 14.15
N ASN A 88 7.10 8.40 13.54
CA ASN A 88 5.89 8.02 14.27
C ASN A 88 6.09 6.87 15.24
N ASN A 89 6.74 5.80 14.79
CA ASN A 89 6.93 4.61 15.62
C ASN A 89 7.87 4.85 16.80
N LYS A 90 8.82 5.79 16.66
CA LYS A 90 9.76 6.10 17.74
C LYS A 90 9.23 7.19 18.69
N TYR A 91 8.31 8.05 18.23
CA TYR A 91 7.97 9.28 18.94
C TYR A 91 6.45 9.62 19.01
N GLY A 92 5.56 8.75 18.54
CA GLY A 92 4.10 8.96 18.67
C GLY A 92 3.52 10.07 17.77
N PHE A 93 4.20 10.36 16.66
CA PHE A 93 3.98 11.50 15.76
C PHE A 93 2.53 11.83 15.35
N LEU A 94 1.71 10.83 15.00
CA LEU A 94 0.38 11.03 14.40
C LEU A 94 -0.72 11.19 15.44
N VAL A 95 -0.57 10.56 16.61
CA VAL A 95 -1.62 10.54 17.64
C VAL A 95 -1.68 11.87 18.37
N ASN A 96 -0.54 12.58 18.52
CA ASN A 96 -0.42 13.79 19.34
C ASN A 96 0.05 15.04 18.55
N PHE A 97 -0.07 15.06 17.22
CA PHE A 97 0.48 16.12 16.36
C PHE A 97 -0.03 17.53 16.72
N LEU A 98 -1.34 17.66 17.00
CA LEU A 98 -1.94 18.94 17.39
C LEU A 98 -1.50 19.37 18.79
N ASP A 99 -1.40 18.43 19.73
CA ASP A 99 -0.99 18.72 21.10
C ASP A 99 0.48 19.16 21.18
N HIS A 100 1.34 18.61 20.32
CA HIS A 100 2.75 18.98 20.23
C HIS A 100 2.98 20.38 19.65
N ILE A 101 2.07 20.86 18.79
CA ILE A 101 2.14 22.19 18.17
C ILE A 101 1.49 23.26 19.05
N LEU A 102 0.38 22.92 19.72
CA LEU A 102 -0.42 23.86 20.52
C LEU A 102 0.12 24.06 21.95
N LEU A 103 0.82 23.07 22.51
CA LEU A 103 1.49 23.16 23.82
C LEU A 103 3.00 22.98 23.62
N PRO A 104 3.71 24.03 23.16
CA PRO A 104 5.15 23.94 22.90
C PRO A 104 5.91 23.80 24.23
N GLN A 105 6.12 22.56 24.64
CA GLN A 105 7.15 22.22 25.61
C GLN A 105 8.51 22.28 24.90
N TRP A 106 9.57 22.69 25.61
CA TRP A 106 10.93 22.76 25.04
C TRP A 106 11.40 21.44 24.42
N ARG A 107 10.85 20.33 24.92
CA ARG A 107 11.00 18.95 24.43
C ARG A 107 10.56 18.75 22.96
N ASN A 108 9.67 19.60 22.45
CA ASN A 108 9.11 19.50 21.11
C ASN A 108 9.81 20.44 20.11
N VAL A 109 10.82 21.22 20.53
CA VAL A 109 11.45 22.22 19.66
C VAL A 109 12.26 21.54 18.56
N GLU A 110 13.03 20.50 18.89
CA GLU A 110 13.77 19.68 17.92
C GLU A 110 12.83 19.02 16.91
N PHE A 111 11.68 18.57 17.38
CA PHE A 111 10.62 18.02 16.55
C PHE A 111 10.05 19.05 15.57
N ILE A 112 9.69 20.25 16.06
CA ILE A 112 9.18 21.35 15.24
C ILE A 112 10.22 21.77 14.19
N MET A 113 11.50 21.83 14.58
CA MET A 113 12.62 22.15 13.68
C MET A 113 12.82 21.12 12.57
N PHE A 114 12.44 19.86 12.78
CA PHE A 114 12.44 18.85 11.73
C PHE A 114 11.17 18.92 10.86
N ILE A 115 10.00 18.85 11.50
CA ILE A 115 8.75 18.59 10.78
C ILE A 115 8.30 19.76 9.92
N VAL A 116 8.54 21.00 10.35
CA VAL A 116 8.11 22.18 9.61
C VAL A 116 8.88 22.30 8.28
N PRO A 117 10.23 22.29 8.25
CA PRO A 117 10.97 22.27 7.00
C PRO A 117 10.68 21.05 6.13
N PHE A 118 10.51 19.87 6.74
CA PHE A 118 10.20 18.65 6.00
C PHE A 118 8.83 18.72 5.32
N SER A 119 7.81 19.26 6.02
CA SER A 119 6.47 19.46 5.47
C SER A 119 6.46 20.52 4.37
N ILE A 120 7.20 21.63 4.55
CA ILE A 120 7.37 22.64 3.50
C ILE A 120 8.01 22.03 2.25
N LEU A 121 9.03 21.18 2.42
CA LEU A 121 9.69 20.48 1.32
C LEU A 121 8.72 19.56 0.57
N LEU A 122 7.92 18.78 1.30
CA LEU A 122 6.88 17.93 0.72
C LEU A 122 5.86 18.73 -0.08
N ILE A 123 5.29 19.78 0.53
CA ILE A 123 4.32 20.66 -0.10
C ILE A 123 4.92 21.35 -1.33
N SER A 124 6.17 21.78 -1.27
CA SER A 124 6.86 22.44 -2.38
C SER A 124 7.02 21.50 -3.57
N ILE A 125 7.46 20.26 -3.36
CA ILE A 125 7.64 19.28 -4.43
C ILE A 125 6.29 18.85 -5.01
N ILE A 126 5.26 18.64 -4.16
CA ILE A 126 3.90 18.35 -4.61
C ILE A 126 3.32 19.52 -5.39
N GLY A 127 3.52 20.75 -4.94
CA GLY A 127 3.07 21.97 -5.62
C GLY A 127 3.75 22.19 -6.97
N ILE A 128 5.04 21.85 -7.07
CA ILE A 128 5.75 21.82 -8.35
C ILE A 128 5.11 20.78 -9.27
N ALA A 129 4.80 19.57 -8.77
CA ALA A 129 4.15 18.54 -9.56
C ALA A 129 2.72 18.92 -9.99
N SER A 130 1.94 19.60 -9.13
CA SER A 130 0.55 19.98 -9.42
C SER A 130 0.42 21.06 -10.49
N ASN A 131 1.45 21.91 -10.65
CA ASN A 131 1.49 22.87 -11.77
C ASN A 131 1.58 22.18 -13.14
N TYR A 132 1.86 20.88 -13.18
CA TYR A 132 1.85 20.06 -14.39
C TYR A 132 0.73 19.03 -14.31
N ILE A 133 -0.49 19.43 -14.74
CA ILE A 133 -1.70 18.60 -14.65
C ILE A 133 -1.52 17.18 -15.22
N SER A 134 -0.81 17.04 -16.34
CA SER A 134 -0.53 15.73 -16.95
C SER A 134 0.36 14.85 -16.09
N SER A 135 1.34 15.45 -15.41
CA SER A 135 2.25 14.74 -14.51
C SER A 135 1.52 14.31 -13.24
N PHE A 136 0.70 15.20 -12.66
CA PHE A 136 -0.16 14.89 -11.52
C PHE A 136 -1.14 13.74 -11.82
N LEU A 137 -1.85 13.81 -12.95
CA LEU A 137 -2.75 12.73 -13.37
C LEU A 137 -2.03 11.40 -13.54
N TYR A 138 -0.80 11.42 -14.06
CA TYR A 138 -0.02 10.21 -14.21
C TYR A 138 0.45 9.63 -12.87
N ILE A 139 0.84 10.47 -11.91
CA ILE A 139 1.11 10.01 -10.53
C ILE A 139 -0.15 9.38 -9.94
N LEU A 140 -1.31 10.00 -10.14
CA LEU A 140 -2.58 9.46 -9.66
C LEU A 140 -2.93 8.12 -10.31
N ARG A 141 -2.61 7.94 -11.60
CA ARG A 141 -2.73 6.66 -12.31
C ARG A 141 -1.80 5.59 -11.72
N ILE A 142 -0.54 5.92 -11.43
CA ILE A 142 0.40 5.00 -10.76
C ILE A 142 -0.11 4.63 -9.37
N MET A 143 -0.53 5.62 -8.58
CA MET A 143 -1.09 5.36 -7.24
C MET A 143 -2.32 4.48 -7.32
N SER A 144 -3.21 4.72 -8.27
CA SER A 144 -4.41 3.92 -8.50
C SER A 144 -4.08 2.48 -8.92
N PHE A 145 -3.10 2.31 -9.82
CA PHE A 145 -2.56 1.00 -10.17
C PHE A 145 -2.00 0.28 -8.93
N LEU A 146 -1.17 0.96 -8.13
CA LEU A 146 -0.60 0.42 -6.91
C LEU A 146 -1.65 0.12 -5.84
N LEU A 147 -2.79 0.82 -5.81
CA LEU A 147 -3.91 0.55 -4.91
C LEU A 147 -4.76 -0.65 -5.34
N GLY A 148 -4.82 -0.95 -6.65
CA GLY A 148 -5.50 -2.14 -7.15
C GLY A 148 -4.91 -3.43 -6.59
N THR A 149 -3.58 -3.49 -6.47
CA THR A 149 -2.85 -4.66 -5.96
C THR A 149 -3.21 -5.07 -4.51
N PRO A 150 -3.06 -4.20 -3.48
CA PRO A 150 -3.36 -4.56 -2.10
C PRO A 150 -4.85 -4.84 -1.90
N ILE A 151 -5.76 -4.19 -2.64
CA ILE A 151 -7.19 -4.49 -2.55
C ILE A 151 -7.47 -5.93 -3.00
N THR A 152 -6.89 -6.37 -4.11
CA THR A 152 -7.01 -7.78 -4.55
C THR A 152 -6.42 -8.74 -3.51
N ILE A 153 -5.28 -8.41 -2.91
CA ILE A 153 -4.65 -9.23 -1.87
C ILE A 153 -5.54 -9.29 -0.61
N LEU A 154 -6.07 -8.17 -0.15
CA LEU A 154 -6.96 -8.13 1.02
C LEU A 154 -8.25 -8.91 0.80
N LEU A 155 -8.83 -8.85 -0.41
CA LEU A 155 -9.99 -9.65 -0.77
C LEU A 155 -9.64 -11.15 -0.73
N PHE A 156 -8.47 -11.52 -1.23
CA PHE A 156 -7.97 -12.89 -1.14
C PHE A 156 -7.73 -13.33 0.31
N GLU A 157 -7.06 -12.52 1.12
CA GLU A 157 -6.77 -12.83 2.52
C GLU A 157 -8.07 -13.04 3.31
N LYS A 158 -9.01 -12.10 3.21
CA LYS A 158 -10.31 -12.16 3.89
C LYS A 158 -11.12 -13.41 3.51
N THR A 159 -11.01 -13.85 2.26
CA THR A 159 -11.71 -15.04 1.79
C THR A 159 -10.97 -16.32 2.14
N SER A 160 -9.64 -16.29 2.15
CA SER A 160 -8.81 -17.41 2.62
C SER A 160 -9.05 -17.71 4.10
N TRP A 161 -9.30 -16.69 4.93
CA TRP A 161 -9.64 -16.88 6.34
C TRP A 161 -10.99 -17.59 6.55
N MET A 162 -11.92 -17.49 5.58
CA MET A 162 -13.19 -18.24 5.63
C MET A 162 -13.00 -19.72 5.27
N ILE A 163 -11.88 -20.10 4.65
CA ILE A 163 -11.50 -21.50 4.47
C ILE A 163 -11.02 -21.96 5.84
N ASP A 164 -11.89 -22.67 6.55
CA ASP A 164 -11.77 -23.12 7.95
C ASP A 164 -10.31 -23.31 8.39
N SER A 165 -9.88 -22.51 9.38
CA SER A 165 -8.52 -22.49 9.92
C SER A 165 -8.09 -23.82 10.55
N ASN A 166 -9.00 -24.78 10.67
CA ASN A 166 -8.73 -26.15 11.10
C ASN A 166 -8.47 -27.14 9.95
N THR A 167 -8.58 -26.72 8.68
CA THR A 167 -8.35 -27.62 7.56
C THR A 167 -6.85 -27.75 7.30
N ASP A 168 -6.20 -28.64 8.04
CA ASP A 168 -4.82 -29.02 7.79
C ASP A 168 -4.71 -29.64 6.38
N MET A 169 -4.27 -28.84 5.41
CA MET A 169 -4.20 -29.25 4.00
C MET A 169 -3.33 -30.48 3.77
N HIS A 170 -2.44 -30.81 4.71
CA HIS A 170 -1.60 -32.00 4.63
C HIS A 170 -2.38 -33.29 4.98
N ASN A 171 -3.28 -33.21 5.97
CA ASN A 171 -4.09 -34.34 6.46
C ASN A 171 -5.50 -34.38 5.86
N ALA A 172 -5.90 -33.34 5.13
CA ALA A 172 -7.18 -33.25 4.46
C ALA A 172 -7.39 -34.42 3.49
N SER A 173 -8.62 -34.94 3.51
CA SER A 173 -9.08 -35.92 2.51
C SER A 173 -8.97 -35.34 1.11
N ALA A 174 -8.88 -36.19 0.08
CA ALA A 174 -8.79 -35.73 -1.32
C ALA A 174 -9.94 -34.78 -1.69
N VAL A 175 -11.14 -35.02 -1.15
CA VAL A 175 -12.32 -34.18 -1.38
C VAL A 175 -12.17 -32.80 -0.74
N GLU A 176 -11.68 -32.71 0.49
CA GLU A 176 -11.43 -31.44 1.18
C GLU A 176 -10.31 -30.65 0.51
N PHE A 177 -9.23 -31.33 0.10
CA PHE A 177 -8.15 -30.70 -0.66
C PHE A 177 -8.66 -30.09 -1.96
N ILE A 178 -9.49 -30.81 -2.74
CA ILE A 178 -10.08 -30.30 -3.98
C ILE A 178 -10.99 -29.10 -3.69
N LYS A 179 -11.84 -29.16 -2.65
CA LYS A 179 -12.71 -28.04 -2.28
C LYS A 179 -11.89 -26.80 -1.93
N ALA A 180 -10.90 -26.93 -1.05
CA ALA A 180 -10.06 -25.82 -0.63
C ALA A 180 -9.26 -25.23 -1.82
N SER A 181 -8.74 -26.09 -2.71
CA SER A 181 -8.07 -25.68 -3.95
C SER A 181 -8.99 -24.86 -4.85
N LEU A 182 -10.23 -25.30 -5.05
CA LEU A 182 -11.23 -24.57 -5.85
C LEU A 182 -11.57 -23.21 -5.23
N TYR A 183 -11.72 -23.13 -3.91
CA TYR A 183 -11.96 -21.86 -3.22
C TYR A 183 -10.79 -20.89 -3.39
N LEU A 184 -9.55 -21.35 -3.21
CA LEU A 184 -8.35 -20.52 -3.38
C LEU A 184 -8.22 -20.00 -4.81
N ILE A 185 -8.54 -20.81 -5.82
CA ILE A 185 -8.48 -20.41 -7.24
C ILE A 185 -9.61 -19.45 -7.61
N THR A 186 -10.79 -19.59 -7.00
CA THR A 186 -12.00 -18.84 -7.43
C THR A 186 -11.80 -17.33 -7.32
N ILE A 187 -11.19 -16.84 -6.24
CA ILE A 187 -11.03 -15.41 -5.99
C ILE A 187 -10.12 -14.70 -7.01
N PRO A 188 -8.88 -15.16 -7.26
CA PRO A 188 -8.05 -14.55 -8.29
C PRO A 188 -8.66 -14.73 -9.69
N VAL A 189 -9.36 -15.84 -9.98
CA VAL A 189 -10.06 -15.99 -11.27
C VAL A 189 -11.18 -14.96 -11.42
N VAL A 190 -12.02 -14.79 -10.41
CA VAL A 190 -13.12 -13.81 -10.42
C VAL A 190 -12.57 -12.39 -10.48
N SER A 191 -11.54 -12.08 -9.71
CA SER A 191 -10.87 -10.76 -9.75
C SER A 191 -10.28 -10.48 -11.13
N LEU A 192 -9.57 -11.45 -11.71
CA LEU A 192 -9.00 -11.32 -13.06
C LEU A 192 -10.10 -11.14 -14.10
N PHE A 193 -11.18 -11.91 -14.02
CA PHE A 193 -12.32 -11.82 -14.92
C PHE A 193 -13.04 -10.47 -14.82
N LEU A 194 -13.32 -9.99 -13.61
CA LEU A 194 -13.97 -8.69 -13.40
C LEU A 194 -13.07 -7.54 -13.86
N SER A 195 -11.78 -7.57 -13.53
CA SER A 195 -10.83 -6.53 -13.95
C SER A 195 -10.64 -6.50 -15.47
N THR A 196 -10.56 -7.67 -16.12
CA THR A 196 -10.46 -7.75 -17.58
C THR A 196 -11.74 -7.29 -18.27
N LEU A 197 -12.92 -7.71 -17.80
CA LEU A 197 -14.20 -7.20 -18.30
C LEU A 197 -14.34 -5.69 -18.14
N PHE A 198 -14.02 -5.17 -16.96
CA PHE A 198 -14.11 -3.74 -16.67
C PHE A 198 -13.15 -2.93 -17.54
N SER A 199 -11.91 -3.40 -17.69
CA SER A 199 -10.94 -2.77 -18.60
C SER A 199 -11.37 -2.85 -20.06
N GLY A 200 -11.92 -3.98 -20.51
CA GLY A 200 -12.43 -4.15 -21.87
C GLY A 200 -13.62 -3.24 -22.15
N TYR A 201 -14.53 -3.10 -21.19
CA TYR A 201 -15.64 -2.15 -21.26
C TYR A 201 -15.13 -0.72 -21.40
N LEU A 202 -14.20 -0.27 -20.56
CA LEU A 202 -13.63 1.08 -20.63
C LEU A 202 -12.90 1.33 -21.96
N LEU A 203 -12.14 0.36 -22.45
CA LEU A 203 -11.46 0.47 -23.74
C LEU A 203 -12.46 0.61 -24.89
N GLN A 204 -13.54 -0.19 -24.86
CA GLN A 204 -14.55 -0.21 -25.91
C GLN A 204 -15.46 1.02 -25.88
N SER A 205 -15.97 1.42 -24.70
CA SER A 205 -16.95 2.51 -24.57
C SER A 205 -16.35 3.86 -24.97
N GLN A 206 -15.05 4.03 -24.76
CA GLN A 206 -14.34 5.29 -24.96
C GLN A 206 -13.42 5.28 -26.18
N ASN A 207 -13.44 4.21 -26.96
CA ASN A 207 -12.56 4.02 -28.12
C ASN A 207 -11.08 4.23 -27.76
N LEU A 208 -10.70 3.83 -26.54
CA LEU A 208 -9.34 3.96 -26.03
C LEU A 208 -8.50 2.81 -26.60
N GLN A 209 -7.29 3.14 -27.03
CA GLN A 209 -6.33 2.12 -27.45
C GLN A 209 -5.55 1.62 -26.23
N VAL A 210 -5.10 0.37 -26.25
CA VAL A 210 -4.28 -0.22 -25.18
C VAL A 210 -2.99 0.59 -24.97
N SER A 211 -2.46 1.23 -26.02
CA SER A 211 -1.31 2.15 -25.93
C SER A 211 -1.58 3.34 -24.99
N MET A 212 -2.83 3.77 -24.83
CA MET A 212 -3.22 4.89 -23.94
C MET A 212 -3.06 4.56 -22.44
N LEU A 213 -2.83 3.29 -22.08
CA LEU A 213 -2.36 2.94 -20.74
C LEU A 213 -1.01 3.54 -20.42
N PHE A 214 -0.15 3.62 -21.44
CA PHE A 214 1.21 4.07 -21.32
C PHE A 214 1.35 5.53 -21.77
N GLU A 215 0.49 6.01 -22.68
CA GLU A 215 0.54 7.38 -23.17
C GLU A 215 -0.10 8.42 -22.22
N PHE A 216 0.38 9.66 -22.35
CA PHE A 216 0.06 10.79 -21.48
C PHE A 216 -1.11 11.67 -21.96
N THR A 217 -1.74 11.35 -23.10
CA THR A 217 -2.64 12.29 -23.76
C THR A 217 -3.92 11.67 -24.31
N SER A 218 -4.99 12.46 -24.16
CA SER A 218 -6.38 12.36 -24.59
C SER A 218 -7.21 11.19 -24.04
N GLY A 219 -7.89 11.46 -22.92
CA GLY A 219 -8.96 10.66 -22.34
C GLY A 219 -9.52 11.37 -21.10
N ASP A 220 -10.69 10.96 -20.62
CA ASP A 220 -11.20 11.45 -19.34
C ASP A 220 -10.24 10.98 -18.22
N PRO A 221 -9.71 11.88 -17.38
CA PRO A 221 -8.80 11.51 -16.30
C PRO A 221 -9.38 10.44 -15.38
N VAL A 222 -10.69 10.47 -15.10
CA VAL A 222 -11.36 9.50 -14.21
C VAL A 222 -11.28 8.10 -14.80
N GLU A 223 -11.51 7.97 -16.10
CA GLU A 223 -11.50 6.69 -16.80
C GLU A 223 -10.09 6.11 -16.89
N LEU A 224 -9.10 6.96 -17.14
CA LEU A 224 -7.70 6.54 -17.15
C LEU A 224 -7.22 6.08 -15.78
N ILE A 225 -7.71 6.67 -14.69
CA ILE A 225 -7.46 6.24 -13.31
C ILE A 225 -8.12 4.88 -13.06
N LEU A 226 -9.41 4.74 -13.36
CA LEU A 226 -10.17 3.49 -13.20
C LEU A 226 -9.58 2.35 -14.03
N LEU A 227 -9.12 2.65 -15.24
CA LEU A 227 -8.43 1.70 -16.10
C LEU A 227 -7.11 1.25 -15.44
N SER A 228 -6.31 2.19 -14.93
CA SER A 228 -5.04 1.90 -14.25
C SER A 228 -5.25 1.03 -13.00
N PHE A 229 -6.28 1.35 -12.20
CA PHE A 229 -6.72 0.52 -11.07
C PHE A 229 -7.02 -0.92 -11.50
N SER A 230 -7.83 -1.07 -12.54
CA SER A 230 -8.25 -2.38 -13.04
C SER A 230 -7.07 -3.22 -13.51
N TYR A 231 -6.10 -2.62 -14.19
CA TYR A 231 -4.87 -3.30 -14.59
C TYR A 231 -4.02 -3.74 -13.39
N GLY A 232 -3.89 -2.89 -12.37
CA GLY A 232 -3.19 -3.24 -11.13
C GLY A 232 -3.83 -4.43 -10.41
N ALA A 233 -5.16 -4.45 -10.33
CA ALA A 233 -5.93 -5.56 -9.79
C ALA A 233 -5.81 -6.84 -10.65
N ALA A 234 -5.84 -6.72 -11.98
CA ALA A 234 -5.68 -7.85 -12.90
C ALA A 234 -4.30 -8.51 -12.76
N ILE A 235 -3.23 -7.71 -12.70
CA ILE A 235 -1.86 -8.23 -12.52
C ILE A 235 -1.72 -8.93 -11.16
N ALA A 236 -2.24 -8.34 -10.09
CA ALA A 236 -2.23 -8.96 -8.77
C ALA A 236 -2.98 -10.30 -8.77
N ALA A 237 -4.17 -10.33 -9.37
CA ALA A 237 -4.97 -11.54 -9.50
C ALA A 237 -4.26 -12.63 -10.32
N PHE A 238 -3.60 -12.25 -11.42
CA PHE A 238 -2.80 -13.17 -12.23
C PHE A 238 -1.62 -13.75 -11.46
N LEU A 239 -0.87 -12.92 -10.74
CA LEU A 239 0.27 -13.36 -9.91
C LEU A 239 -0.19 -14.29 -8.78
N LEU A 240 -1.29 -13.97 -8.11
CA LEU A 240 -1.90 -14.83 -7.09
C LEU A 240 -2.35 -16.17 -7.69
N LEU A 241 -3.04 -16.15 -8.82
CA LEU A 241 -3.46 -17.38 -9.51
C LEU A 241 -2.24 -18.26 -9.84
N PHE A 242 -1.20 -17.65 -10.39
CA PHE A 242 0.03 -18.36 -10.72
C PHE A 242 0.68 -18.97 -9.48
N ALA A 243 0.80 -18.21 -8.39
CA ALA A 243 1.35 -18.69 -7.13
C ALA A 243 0.53 -19.86 -6.56
N ILE A 244 -0.79 -19.77 -6.57
CA ILE A 244 -1.69 -20.83 -6.07
C ILE A 244 -1.58 -22.09 -6.93
N VAL A 245 -1.62 -21.97 -8.25
CA VAL A 245 -1.48 -23.12 -9.16
C VAL A 245 -0.13 -23.81 -8.95
N PHE A 246 0.93 -23.02 -8.79
CA PHE A 246 2.27 -23.54 -8.50
C PHE A 246 2.34 -24.28 -7.15
N LEU A 247 1.78 -23.69 -6.09
CA LEU A 247 1.72 -24.32 -4.76
C LEU A 247 0.90 -25.61 -4.78
N LEU A 248 -0.26 -25.61 -5.44
CA LEU A 248 -1.09 -26.80 -5.58
C LEU A 248 -0.37 -27.92 -6.35
N PHE A 249 0.37 -27.57 -7.40
CA PHE A 249 1.19 -28.52 -8.14
C PHE A 249 2.25 -29.16 -7.24
N LEU A 250 2.95 -28.37 -6.43
CA LEU A 250 3.93 -28.89 -5.46
C LEU A 250 3.27 -29.82 -4.43
N SER A 251 2.12 -29.45 -3.87
CA SER A 251 1.39 -30.26 -2.90
C SER A 251 0.92 -31.61 -3.47
N ILE A 252 0.53 -31.64 -4.75
CA ILE A 252 0.16 -32.88 -5.44
C ILE A 252 1.39 -33.79 -5.62
N LEU A 253 2.53 -33.21 -5.98
CA LEU A 253 3.79 -33.94 -6.20
C LEU A 253 4.29 -34.57 -4.89
N GLU A 254 4.19 -33.85 -3.78
CA GLU A 254 4.53 -34.36 -2.44
C GLU A 254 3.63 -35.53 -2.04
N ARG A 255 2.31 -35.42 -2.23
CA ARG A 255 1.36 -36.52 -1.94
C ARG A 255 1.65 -37.76 -2.79
N PHE A 256 2.03 -37.59 -4.05
CA PHE A 256 2.41 -38.70 -4.92
C PHE A 256 3.69 -39.38 -4.43
N TYR A 257 4.68 -38.60 -3.98
CA TYR A 257 5.93 -39.12 -3.43
C TYR A 257 5.70 -39.98 -2.18
N ILE A 258 4.84 -39.54 -1.26
CA ILE A 258 4.49 -40.29 -0.04
C ILE A 258 3.79 -41.62 -0.36
N LEU A 259 2.94 -41.67 -1.39
CA LEU A 259 2.22 -42.88 -1.78
C LEU A 259 3.11 -43.95 -2.43
N VAL A 260 4.29 -43.59 -2.92
CA VAL A 260 5.24 -44.50 -3.59
C VAL A 260 6.23 -45.12 -2.60
N GLN A 261 6.40 -44.53 -1.41
CA GLN A 261 7.23 -45.07 -0.33
C GLN A 261 6.49 -46.13 0.50
#